data_AF-A0ABD0PFE5-F1
#
_entry.id   AF-A0ABD0PFE5-F1
#
_cell.length_a   1.000
_cell.length_b   1.000
_cell.length_c   1.000
_cell.angle_alpha   90.00
_cell.angle_beta   90.00
_cell.angle_gamma   90.00
#
_symmetry.space_group_name_H-M   'P 1'
#
loop_
_entity.id
_entity.type
_entity.pdbx_description
1 polymer ?
#
loop_
_entity_poly.entity_id
_entity_poly.type
_entity_poly.pdbx_seq_one_letter_code
_entity_poly.pdbx_strand_id
1 'polypeptide(L)' 'QKAVVRVNPLVPLHTLVPVICQKCEFDPAHVLLFKDNISHQQLDLDKCLSELGIRELYVLDQTL' A
#
# COMPACT_ATOMS: atom_id res chain seq x y z
N GLN A 1 12.98 -4.24 -0.28
CA GLN A 1 13.24 -2.78 -0.36
C GLN A 1 12.28 -2.06 0.57
N LYS A 2 12.67 -0.96 1.22
CA LYS A 2 11.78 -0.15 2.05
C LYS A 2 11.81 1.30 1.55
N ALA A 3 10.64 1.90 1.37
CA ALA A 3 10.46 3.29 0.99
C ALA A 3 9.58 4.00 2.02
N VAL A 4 9.77 5.32 2.17
CA VAL A 4 8.95 6.14 3.06
C VAL A 4 8.29 7.24 2.24
N VAL A 5 6.98 7.36 2.35
CA VAL A 5 6.16 8.38 1.67
C VAL A 5 5.38 9.18 2.71
N ARG A 6 5.26 10.49 2.47
CA ARG A 6 4.39 11.36 3.28
C ARG A 6 3.02 11.41 2.62
N VAL A 7 2.00 10.96 3.34
CA VAL A 7 0.63 10.84 2.87
C VAL A 7 -0.33 11.29 3.97
N ASN A 8 -1.58 11.58 3.62
CA ASN A 8 -2.63 11.79 4.62
C ASN A 8 -3.09 10.41 5.13
N PRO A 9 -3.06 10.14 6.45
CA PRO A 9 -3.46 8.83 6.97
C PRO A 9 -4.99 8.60 6.99
N LEU A 10 -5.78 9.65 6.72
CA LEU A 10 -7.25 9.62 6.74
C LEU A 10 -7.88 9.37 5.35
N VAL A 11 -7.08 9.35 4.29
CA VAL A 11 -7.61 9.05 2.95
C VAL A 11 -7.55 7.55 2.66
N PRO A 12 -8.46 7.01 1.83
CA PRO A 12 -8.46 5.60 1.47
C PRO A 12 -7.16 5.15 0.81
N LEU A 13 -6.78 3.89 1.04
CA LEU A 13 -5.55 3.33 0.49
C LEU A 13 -5.50 3.39 -1.04
N HIS A 14 -6.61 3.23 -1.76
CA HIS A 14 -6.62 3.34 -3.22
C HIS A 14 -6.09 4.69 -3.73
N THR A 15 -6.31 5.77 -2.98
CA THR A 15 -5.80 7.11 -3.34
C THR A 15 -4.29 7.23 -3.17
N LEU A 16 -3.71 6.38 -2.32
CA LEU A 16 -2.28 6.35 -2.02
C LEU A 16 -1.52 5.42 -2.97
N VAL A 17 -2.19 4.44 -3.59
CA VAL A 17 -1.58 3.47 -4.53
C VAL A 17 -0.74 4.17 -5.61
N PRO A 18 -1.22 5.18 -6.36
CA PRO A 18 -0.42 5.83 -7.39
C PRO A 18 0.85 6.50 -6.84
N VAL A 19 0.78 7.08 -5.63
CA VAL A 19 1.92 7.73 -4.98
C VAL A 19 2.97 6.71 -4.55
N ILE A 20 2.52 5.57 -4.03
CA ILE A 20 3.39 4.45 -3.63
C ILE A 20 4.04 3.85 -4.88
N CYS A 21 3.26 3.56 -5.92
CA CYS A 21 3.72 3.03 -7.20
C CYS A 21 4.75 3.94 -7.87
N GLN A 22 4.49 5.25 -7.93
CA GLN A 22 5.45 6.22 -8.47
C GLN A 22 6.76 6.22 -7.68
N LYS A 23 6.70 6.04 -6.36
CA LYS A 23 7.90 6.06 -5.51
C LYS A 23 8.73 4.78 -5.60
N CYS A 24 8.08 3.65 -5.82
CA CYS A 24 8.70 2.33 -5.87
C CYS A 24 8.87 1.80 -7.30
N GLU A 25 8.49 2.58 -8.31
CA GLU A 25 8.56 2.22 -9.74
C GLU A 25 7.70 0.99 -10.10
N PHE A 26 6.54 0.83 -9.43
CA PHE A 26 5.58 -0.24 -9.71
C PHE A 26 4.44 0.19 -10.65
N ASP A 27 3.84 -0.79 -11.33
CA ASP A 27 2.60 -0.57 -12.08
C ASP A 27 1.38 -0.62 -11.14
N PRO A 28 0.60 0.48 -11.00
CA PRO A 28 -0.58 0.52 -10.14
C PRO A 28 -1.66 -0.52 -10.49
N ALA A 29 -1.68 -1.06 -11.72
CA ALA A 29 -2.63 -2.09 -12.11
C ALA A 29 -2.27 -3.49 -11.59
N HIS A 30 -1.02 -3.71 -11.18
CA HIS A 30 -0.47 -5.02 -10.86
C HIS A 30 0.11 -5.09 -9.44
N VAL A 31 -0.32 -4.21 -8.54
CA VAL A 31 0.13 -4.20 -7.14
C VAL A 31 -0.93 -4.68 -6.17
N LEU A 32 -0.50 -5.44 -5.17
CA LEU A 32 -1.31 -5.81 -4.02
C LEU A 32 -0.74 -5.20 -2.75
N LEU A 33 -1.62 -4.66 -1.89
CA LEU A 33 -1.25 -4.12 -0.60
C LEU A 33 -1.55 -5.13 0.51
N PHE A 34 -0.58 -5.36 1.38
CA PHE A 34 -0.67 -6.29 2.51
C PHE A 34 -0.35 -5.62 3.83
N LYS A 35 -0.97 -6.11 4.91
CA LYS A 35 -0.69 -5.62 6.27
C LYS A 35 0.74 -5.96 6.70
N ASP A 36 1.16 -7.17 6.40
CA ASP A 36 2.46 -7.71 6.76
C ASP A 36 2.91 -8.76 5.73
N ASN A 37 4.21 -9.09 5.74
CA ASN A 37 4.82 -10.02 4.80
C ASN A 37 4.58 -11.52 5.14
N ILE A 38 3.86 -11.83 6.21
CA ILE A 38 3.75 -13.20 6.74
C ILE A 38 2.31 -13.72 6.59
N SER A 39 1.33 -12.90 6.91
CA SER A 39 -0.10 -13.24 6.90
C SER A 39 -0.67 -13.29 5.48
N HIS A 40 -0.01 -12.64 4.52
CA HIS A 40 -0.55 -12.39 3.17
C HIS A 40 -1.98 -11.83 3.22
N GLN A 41 -2.32 -11.10 4.29
CA GLN A 41 -3.63 -10.50 4.42
C GLN A 41 -3.68 -9.22 3.58
N GLN A 42 -4.42 -9.28 2.48
CA GLN A 42 -4.67 -8.11 1.63
C GLN A 42 -5.39 -7.02 2.42
N LEU A 43 -4.93 -5.79 2.25
CA LEU A 43 -5.57 -4.62 2.81
C LEU A 43 -6.79 -4.24 1.97
N ASP A 44 -7.84 -3.84 2.67
CA ASP A 44 -9.03 -3.27 2.07
C ASP A 44 -8.71 -1.86 1.56
N LEU A 45 -8.81 -1.66 0.25
CA LEU A 45 -8.41 -0.40 -0.40
C LEU A 45 -9.35 0.77 -0.11
N ASP A 46 -10.56 0.50 0.37
CA ASP A 46 -11.53 1.50 0.77
C ASP A 46 -11.27 2.06 2.17
N LYS A 47 -10.47 1.36 2.98
CA LYS A 47 -10.06 1.81 4.32
C LYS A 47 -8.84 2.71 4.25
N CYS A 48 -8.66 3.52 5.28
CA CYS A 48 -7.47 4.35 5.46
C CYS A 48 -6.47 3.76 6.47
N LEU A 49 -5.24 4.29 6.49
CA LEU A 49 -4.18 3.87 7.42
C LEU A 49 -4.62 4.03 8.88
N SER A 50 -5.36 5.10 9.19
CA SER A 50 -5.89 5.35 10.53
C SER A 50 -6.93 4.33 10.98
N GLU A 51 -7.86 3.93 10.11
CA GLU A 51 -8.87 2.90 10.42
C GLU A 51 -8.24 1.52 10.61
N LEU A 52 -7.19 1.22 9.85
CA LEU A 52 -6.45 -0.02 9.94
C LEU A 52 -5.48 -0.04 11.15
N GLY A 53 -5.20 1.11 11.75
CA GLY A 53 -4.25 1.25 12.86
C GLY A 53 -2.81 0.93 12.47
N ILE A 54 -2.45 1.11 11.19
CA ILE A 54 -1.13 0.77 10.65
C ILE A 54 -0.36 2.02 10.19
N ARG A 55 0.97 1.92 10.22
CA ARG A 55 1.89 2.96 9.72
C ARG A 55 2.82 2.45 8.61
N GLU A 56 2.85 1.14 8.44
CA GLU A 56 3.63 0.44 7.43
C GLU A 56 2.69 -0.55 6.73
N LEU A 57 2.93 -0.75 5.44
CA LEU A 57 2.25 -1.75 4.62
C LEU A 57 3.28 -2.35 3.66
N TYR A 58 2.93 -3.48 3.08
CA TYR A 58 3.75 -4.21 2.13
C TYR A 58 3.10 -4.15 0.77
N VAL A 59 3.91 -3.99 -0.26
CA VAL A 59 3.46 -3.99 -1.65
C VAL A 59 4.05 -5.23 -2.31
N LEU A 60 3.21 -6.04 -2.93
CA LEU A 60 3.63 -7.10 -3.83
C LEU A 60 3.38 -6.64 -5.26
N ASP A 61 4.42 -6.66 -6.07
CA ASP A 61 4.33 -6.47 -7.50
C ASP A 61 4.04 -7.82 -8.18
N GLN A 62 2.96 -7.89 -8.95
CA GLN A 62 2.51 -9.09 -9.68
C GLN A 62 2.91 -9.05 -11.17
N THR A 63 3.78 -8.12 -11.57
CA THR A 63 4.28 -8.06 -12.96
C THR A 63 5.31 -9.13 -13.32
N LEU A 64 5.72 -9.97 -12.36
CA LEU A 64 6.72 -11.05 -12.51
C LEU A 64 6.09 -12.45 -12.50
#